data_AF-A0A9X8VB69-F1
#
_entry.id   AF-A0A9X8VB69-F1
#
_cell.length_a   1.000
_cell.length_b   1.000
_cell.length_c   1.000
_cell.angle_alpha   90.00
_cell.angle_beta   90.00
_cell.angle_gamma   90.00
#
_symmetry.space_group_name_H-M   'P 1'
#
loop_
_entity.id
_entity.type
_entity.pdbx_description
1 polymer ?
#
loop_
_entity_poly.entity_id
_entity_poly.type
_entity_poly.pdbx_seq_one_letter_code
_entity_poly.pdbx_strand_id
1 'polypeptide(L)'
;PYQVQRYERDPQTMLAPPALKKIHPLGKSPVIVDGDLTLAESGAIIEYLQEAYDAQGMFMPTDFHARQQYRYWLHYAEGSLMPLLVMKLVFSRLGQ
;
A
#
# COMPACT_ATOMS: atom_id res chain seq x y z
N PRO A 1 6.95 -14.97 9.23
CA PRO A 1 6.49 -14.16 10.40
C PRO A 1 6.90 -12.71 10.16
N TYR A 2 6.15 -11.72 10.63
CA TYR A 2 6.46 -10.30 10.43
C TYR A 2 6.28 -9.51 11.73
N GLN A 3 6.95 -8.36 11.83
CA GLN A 3 6.76 -7.41 12.91
C GLN A 3 6.02 -6.18 12.39
N VAL A 4 5.00 -5.73 13.12
CA VAL A 4 4.27 -4.50 12.79
C VAL A 4 4.89 -3.34 13.53
N GLN A 5 5.46 -2.39 12.79
CA GLN A 5 5.85 -1.10 13.34
C GLN A 5 4.78 -0.05 12.99
N ARG A 6 4.15 0.52 14.02
CA ARG A 6 3.09 1.52 13.86
C ARG A 6 3.67 2.93 13.93
N TYR A 7 3.20 3.78 13.01
CA TYR A 7 3.53 5.20 12.96
C TYR A 7 2.23 5.98 13.04
N GLU A 8 1.96 6.57 14.20
CA GLU A 8 0.79 7.41 14.39
C GLU A 8 0.89 8.68 13.56
N ARG A 9 -0.25 9.11 13.01
CA ARG A 9 -0.34 10.39 12.31
C ARG A 9 -0.24 11.52 13.32
N ASP A 10 0.29 12.64 12.87
CA ASP A 10 0.28 13.86 13.67
C ASP A 10 -1.18 14.25 13.99
N PRO A 11 -1.54 14.46 15.27
CA PRO A 11 -2.95 14.62 15.66
C PRO A 11 -3.56 15.93 15.19
N GLN A 12 -2.75 16.93 14.82
CA GLN A 12 -3.22 18.23 14.35
C GLN A 12 -3.33 18.28 12.83
N THR A 13 -2.30 17.81 12.13
CA THR A 13 -2.16 17.89 10.68
C THR A 13 -2.66 16.64 9.96
N MET A 14 -2.81 15.52 10.68
CA MET A 14 -3.12 14.18 10.15
C MET A 14 -2.10 13.65 9.13
N LEU A 15 -0.92 14.26 9.06
CA LEU A 15 0.17 13.82 8.18
C LEU A 15 1.00 12.70 8.83
N ALA A 16 1.72 11.97 7.98
CA ALA A 16 2.66 10.96 8.46
C ALA A 16 3.81 11.60 9.25
N PRO A 17 4.34 10.93 10.29
CA PRO A 17 5.41 11.48 11.09
C PRO A 17 6.73 11.51 10.30
N PRO A 18 7.67 12.43 10.61
CA PRO A 18 8.96 12.53 9.92
C PRO A 18 9.79 11.25 9.96
N ALA A 19 9.59 10.39 10.97
CA ALA A 19 10.25 9.10 11.09
C ALA A 19 9.99 8.18 9.88
N LEU A 20 8.82 8.27 9.24
CA LEU A 20 8.48 7.41 8.10
C LEU A 20 9.31 7.76 6.85
N LYS A 21 9.67 9.04 6.67
CA LYS A 21 10.58 9.49 5.60
C LYS A 21 12.00 8.94 5.75
N LYS A 22 12.40 8.57 6.98
CA LYS A 22 13.70 7.94 7.23
C LYS A 22 13.74 6.49 6.76
N ILE A 23 12.58 5.84 6.63
CA ILE A 23 12.46 4.48 6.10
C ILE A 23 12.40 4.54 4.58
N HIS A 24 11.45 5.30 4.02
CA HIS A 24 11.28 5.44 2.58
C HIS A 24 11.02 6.91 2.20
N PRO A 25 11.69 7.47 1.16
CA PRO A 25 11.58 8.88 0.81
C PRO A 25 10.15 9.39 0.56
N LEU A 26 9.26 8.51 0.09
CA LEU A 26 7.85 8.83 -0.13
C LEU A 26 7.14 9.26 1.18
N GLY A 27 7.60 8.76 2.34
CA GLY A 27 7.04 9.12 3.64
C GLY A 27 5.57 8.73 3.80
N LYS A 28 5.14 7.63 3.17
CA LYS A 28 3.78 7.10 3.21
C LYS A 28 3.81 5.63 3.63
N SER A 29 2.74 5.18 4.26
CA SER A 29 2.50 3.77 4.58
C SER A 29 1.48 3.17 3.60
N PRO A 30 1.51 1.85 3.36
CA PRO A 30 2.45 0.86 3.92
C PRO A 30 3.85 0.91 3.28
N VAL A 31 4.85 0.40 4.02
CA VAL A 31 6.22 0.12 3.56
C VAL A 31 6.62 -1.22 4.16
N ILE A 32 7.29 -2.07 3.38
CA ILE A 32 7.94 -3.29 3.87
C ILE A 32 9.45 -3.12 3.84
N VAL A 33 10.12 -3.64 4.88
CA VAL A 33 11.58 -3.77 4.93
C VAL A 33 11.88 -5.24 5.10
N ASP A 34 12.66 -5.80 4.20
CA ASP A 34 13.02 -7.21 4.17
C ASP A 34 14.49 -7.37 3.77
N GLY A 35 15.36 -7.62 4.76
CA GLY A 35 16.81 -7.52 4.58
C GLY A 35 17.22 -6.12 4.11
N ASP A 36 17.88 -6.07 2.95
CA ASP A 36 18.32 -4.82 2.32
C ASP A 36 17.24 -4.18 1.42
N LEU A 37 16.11 -4.86 1.21
CA LEU A 37 15.01 -4.34 0.39
C LEU A 37 14.11 -3.44 1.24
N THR A 38 13.86 -2.23 0.76
CA THR A 38 12.80 -1.36 1.27
C THR A 38 11.85 -1.00 0.13
N LEU A 39 10.58 -1.39 0.27
CA LEU A 39 9.58 -1.26 -0.79
C LEU A 39 8.33 -0.55 -0.27
N ALA A 40 7.89 0.46 -1.02
CA ALA A 40 6.62 1.16 -0.83
C ALA A 40 5.66 0.81 -1.98
N GLU A 41 4.44 1.35 -1.92
CA GLU A 41 3.29 1.05 -2.81
C GLU A 41 2.64 -0.31 -2.52
N SER A 42 1.35 -0.29 -2.17
CA SER A 42 0.64 -1.49 -1.69
C SER A 42 0.56 -2.60 -2.74
N GLY A 43 0.31 -2.27 -4.00
CA GLY A 43 0.29 -3.22 -5.10
C GLY A 43 1.63 -3.95 -5.25
N ALA A 44 2.72 -3.18 -5.28
CA ALA A 44 4.07 -3.74 -5.38
C ALA A 44 4.44 -4.61 -4.17
N ILE A 45 4.06 -4.18 -2.95
CA ILE A 45 4.25 -4.98 -1.72
C ILE A 45 3.49 -6.31 -1.80
N ILE A 46 2.24 -6.31 -2.28
CA ILE A 46 1.44 -7.52 -2.43
C ILE A 46 2.08 -8.48 -3.44
N GLU A 47 2.49 -7.97 -4.60
CA GLU A 47 3.16 -8.78 -5.63
C GLU A 47 4.47 -9.36 -5.13
N TYR A 48 5.29 -8.55 -4.43
CA TYR A 48 6.52 -9.01 -3.78
C TYR A 48 6.26 -10.14 -2.79
N LEU A 49 5.26 -9.98 -1.92
CA LEU A 49 4.93 -11.00 -0.93
C LEU A 49 4.45 -12.30 -1.59
N GLN A 50 3.72 -12.22 -2.70
CA GLN A 50 3.35 -13.40 -3.47
C GLN A 50 4.57 -14.08 -4.09
N GLU A 51 5.45 -13.31 -4.74
CA GLU A 51 6.63 -13.86 -5.40
C GLU A 51 7.62 -14.48 -4.40
N ALA A 52 7.88 -13.81 -3.28
CA ALA A 52 8.87 -14.23 -2.30
C ALA A 52 8.35 -15.28 -1.29
N TYR A 53 7.05 -15.25 -0.95
CA TYR A 53 6.52 -16.03 0.18
C TYR A 53 5.31 -16.92 -0.14
N ASP A 54 4.67 -16.80 -1.32
CA ASP A 54 3.56 -17.67 -1.73
C ASP A 54 4.04 -18.85 -2.58
N ALA A 55 4.91 -19.69 -2.01
CA ALA A 55 5.48 -20.84 -2.71
C ALA A 55 4.43 -21.86 -3.21
N GLN A 56 3.21 -21.82 -2.63
CA GLN A 56 2.09 -22.69 -3.02
C GLN A 56 1.17 -22.06 -4.06
N GLY A 57 1.38 -20.79 -4.41
CA GLY A 57 0.57 -20.06 -5.41
C GLY A 57 -0.90 -19.91 -4.99
N MET A 58 -1.17 -19.73 -3.70
CA MET A 58 -2.54 -19.64 -3.18
C MET A 58 -3.19 -18.27 -3.40
N PHE A 59 -2.40 -17.21 -3.55
CA PHE A 59 -2.88 -15.82 -3.51
C PHE A 59 -2.90 -15.14 -4.88
N MET A 60 -2.28 -15.73 -5.90
CA MET A 60 -2.34 -15.24 -7.28
C MET A 60 -3.01 -16.27 -8.20
N PRO A 61 -4.07 -15.90 -8.94
CA PRO A 61 -4.70 -16.81 -9.89
C PRO A 61 -3.75 -17.32 -10.97
N THR A 62 -3.89 -18.61 -11.31
CA THR A 62 -3.10 -19.27 -12.35
C THR A 62 -3.75 -19.18 -13.74
N ASP A 63 -5.09 -19.17 -13.79
CA ASP A 63 -5.85 -18.94 -15.01
C ASP A 63 -5.57 -17.54 -15.58
N PHE A 64 -5.46 -17.46 -16.91
CA PHE A 64 -5.12 -16.21 -17.59
C PHE A 64 -6.17 -15.12 -17.35
N HIS A 65 -7.46 -15.43 -17.52
CA HIS A 65 -8.52 -14.43 -17.37
C HIS A 65 -8.66 -13.95 -15.94
N ALA A 66 -8.59 -14.88 -14.97
CA ALA A 66 -8.61 -14.56 -13.56
C ALA A 66 -7.40 -13.70 -13.15
N ARG A 67 -6.21 -13.98 -13.69
CA ARG A 67 -5.01 -13.19 -13.43
C ARG A 67 -5.12 -11.77 -13.99
N GLN A 68 -5.72 -11.61 -15.17
CA GLN A 68 -5.96 -10.28 -15.74
C GLN A 68 -6.96 -9.47 -14.89
N GLN A 69 -8.01 -10.11 -14.36
CA GLN A 69 -8.92 -9.48 -13.41
C GLN A 69 -8.21 -9.09 -12.12
N TYR A 70 -7.41 -10.00 -11.53
CA TYR A 70 -6.63 -9.73 -10.34
C TYR A 70 -5.75 -8.48 -10.49
N ARG A 71 -4.94 -8.42 -11.56
CA ARG A 71 -4.08 -7.26 -11.85
C ARG A 71 -4.87 -5.98 -12.08
N TYR A 72 -5.96 -6.08 -12.83
CA TYR A 72 -6.84 -4.94 -13.08
C TYR A 72 -7.35 -4.34 -11.77
N TRP A 73 -7.87 -5.16 -10.86
CA TRP A 73 -8.40 -4.67 -9.59
C TRP A 73 -7.32 -4.13 -8.65
N LEU A 74 -6.13 -4.73 -8.67
CA LEU A 74 -4.98 -4.24 -7.91
C LEU A 74 -4.62 -2.80 -8.33
N HIS A 75 -4.49 -2.57 -9.63
CA HIS A 75 -4.20 -1.23 -10.15
C HIS A 75 -5.38 -0.25 -10.07
N TYR A 76 -6.61 -0.73 -10.24
CA TYR A 76 -7.82 0.11 -10.15
C TYR A 76 -7.96 0.72 -8.75
N ALA A 77 -7.68 -0.06 -7.71
CA ALA A 77 -7.77 0.41 -6.32
C ALA A 77 -6.88 1.64 -6.08
N GLU A 78 -5.63 1.60 -6.55
CA GLU A 78 -4.66 2.69 -6.36
C GLU A 78 -4.84 3.83 -7.38
N GLY A 79 -5.01 3.49 -8.66
CA GLY A 79 -5.00 4.47 -9.75
C GLY A 79 -6.33 5.18 -9.98
N SER A 80 -7.47 4.51 -9.73
CA SER A 80 -8.79 5.06 -10.07
C SER A 80 -9.66 5.32 -8.84
N LEU A 81 -9.68 4.39 -7.87
CA LEU A 81 -10.54 4.54 -6.68
C LEU A 81 -9.92 5.48 -5.64
N MET A 82 -8.63 5.32 -5.33
CA MET A 82 -7.97 6.11 -4.28
C MET A 82 -8.09 7.63 -4.49
N PRO A 83 -7.91 8.21 -5.69
CA PRO A 83 -8.10 9.65 -5.89
C PRO A 83 -9.51 10.14 -5.51
N LEU A 84 -10.56 9.36 -5.81
CA LEU A 84 -11.93 9.69 -5.43
C LEU A 84 -12.12 9.63 -3.91
N LEU A 85 -11.51 8.66 -3.24
CA LEU A 85 -11.55 8.56 -1.78
C LEU A 85 -10.80 9.73 -1.11
N VAL A 86 -9.65 10.14 -1.65
CA VAL A 86 -8.93 11.33 -1.18
C VAL A 86 -9.77 12.58 -1.39
N MET A 87 -10.38 12.74 -2.57
CA MET A 87 -11.23 13.90 -2.86
C MET A 87 -12.45 13.95 -1.93
N LYS A 88 -13.10 12.81 -1.67
CA LYS A 88 -14.16 12.70 -0.67
C LYS A 88 -13.68 13.09 0.72
N LEU A 89 -12.49 12.65 1.15
CA LEU A 89 -11.90 13.04 2.42
C LEU A 89 -11.66 14.56 2.50
N VAL A 90 -11.10 15.16 1.45
CA VAL A 90 -10.87 16.61 1.38
C VAL A 90 -12.18 17.37 1.50
N PHE A 91 -13.20 17.01 0.71
CA PHE A 91 -14.52 17.66 0.79
C PHE A 91 -15.20 17.47 2.14
N SER A 92 -15.01 16.34 2.81
CA SER A 92 -15.56 16.12 4.16
C SER A 92 -14.95 17.03 5.24
N ARG A 93 -13.80 17.64 4.95
CA ARG A 93 -13.11 18.58 5.84
C ARG A 93 -13.29 20.05 5.44
N LEU A 94 -13.74 20.32 4.22
CA LEU A 94 -14.04 21.69 3.79
C LEU A 94 -15.34 22.16 4.45
N GLY A 95 -15.23 23.00 5.48
CA GLY A 95 -16.36 23.51 6.26
C GLY A 95 -16.37 23.08 7.73
N GLN A 96 -15.37 22.32 8.18
CA GLN A 96 -14.96 22.25 9.59
C GLN A 96 -13.84 23.25 9.84
#